data_AF-A0A117KF78-F1
#
_entry.id   AF-A0A117KF78-F1
#
_cell.length_a   1.000
_cell.length_b   1.000
_cell.length_c   1.000
_cell.angle_alpha   90.00
_cell.angle_beta   90.00
_cell.angle_gamma   90.00
#
_symmetry.space_group_name_H-M   'P 1'
#
loop_
_entity.id
_entity.type
_entity.pdbx_description
1 polymer ?
#
loop_
_entity_poly.entity_id
_entity_poly.type
_entity_poly.pdbx_seq_one_letter_code
_entity_poly.pdbx_strand_id
1 'polypeptide(L)'
;MIEKREKRKKIFYVPGMISLVFIPLFCFYHFYKVDAFKVYGSIGLGMPNQGDFVKYKVETLRKYKVYKFKGNEFDDKKTLNQMTFYLRKLISDKDTVNGVKLQYNTKTSYDVFIRTLDILAIENAPTWGIFGNDVYIIASNRSFKKAKQDSVNHTMNCGTGAIMAQQAYWEQKQRKEEEKHNFGISFFKQKWISLSLGYFGLVLLNIFVLVKFHKNKQILPF
;
A
#
# COMPACT_ATOMS: atom_id res chain seq x y z
N MET A 1 -65.16 -40.06 -1.21
CA MET A 1 -64.75 -39.42 0.06
C MET A 1 -63.30 -38.99 -0.07
N ILE A 2 -63.00 -37.70 0.07
CA ILE A 2 -61.62 -37.20 0.00
C ILE A 2 -61.11 -37.04 1.43
N GLU A 3 -60.09 -37.81 1.79
CA GLU A 3 -59.48 -37.84 3.12
C GLU A 3 -58.80 -36.51 3.44
N LYS A 4 -59.17 -35.90 4.58
CA LYS A 4 -58.61 -34.63 5.06
C LYS A 4 -57.16 -34.88 5.52
N ARG A 5 -56.17 -34.42 4.73
CA ARG A 5 -54.75 -34.43 5.13
C ARG A 5 -54.53 -33.57 6.39
N GLU A 6 -53.97 -34.17 7.44
CA GLU A 6 -53.55 -33.45 8.65
C GLU A 6 -52.46 -32.41 8.34
N LYS A 7 -52.68 -31.17 8.79
CA LYS A 7 -51.72 -30.07 8.63
C LYS A 7 -50.54 -30.28 9.57
N ARG A 8 -49.37 -30.60 9.01
CA ARG A 8 -48.09 -30.64 9.77
C ARG A 8 -47.78 -29.28 10.39
N LYS A 9 -47.46 -29.27 11.70
CA LYS A 9 -47.02 -28.07 12.43
C LYS A 9 -45.66 -27.62 11.88
N LYS A 10 -45.57 -26.38 11.39
CA LYS A 10 -44.31 -25.78 10.94
C LYS A 10 -43.40 -25.57 12.15
N ILE A 11 -42.29 -26.29 12.18
CA ILE A 11 -41.27 -26.13 13.22
C ILE A 11 -40.51 -24.85 12.88
N PHE A 12 -40.69 -23.81 13.69
CA PHE A 12 -40.05 -22.52 13.50
C PHE A 12 -38.70 -22.54 14.24
N TYR A 13 -37.60 -22.63 13.48
CA TYR A 13 -36.26 -22.78 14.05
C TYR A 13 -35.69 -21.42 14.48
N VAL A 14 -36.19 -20.92 15.61
CA VAL A 14 -35.76 -19.66 16.26
C VAL A 14 -34.24 -19.53 16.46
N PRO A 15 -33.48 -20.60 16.79
CA PRO A 15 -32.02 -20.50 16.95
C PRO A 15 -31.29 -20.09 15.66
N GLY A 16 -31.81 -20.48 14.49
CA GLY A 16 -31.22 -20.14 13.19
C GLY A 16 -31.32 -18.65 12.87
N MET A 17 -32.37 -17.98 13.35
CA MET A 17 -32.58 -16.54 13.13
C MET A 17 -31.66 -15.67 13.97
N ILE A 18 -31.39 -16.09 15.21
CA ILE A 18 -30.42 -15.47 16.09
C ILE A 18 -29.02 -15.61 15.47
N SER A 19 -28.68 -16.81 15.01
CA SER A 19 -27.39 -17.10 14.37
C SER A 19 -27.13 -16.23 13.13
N LEU A 20 -28.17 -15.95 12.33
CA LEU A 20 -28.10 -15.11 11.13
C LEU A 20 -27.67 -13.66 11.44
N VAL A 21 -28.01 -13.16 12.63
CA VAL A 21 -27.64 -11.81 13.10
C VAL A 21 -26.25 -11.79 13.75
N PHE A 22 -25.96 -12.77 14.61
CA PHE A 22 -24.74 -12.76 15.40
C PHE A 22 -23.51 -13.22 14.62
N ILE A 23 -23.61 -14.17 13.69
CA ILE A 23 -22.46 -14.66 12.93
C ILE A 23 -21.75 -13.53 12.16
N PRO A 24 -22.43 -12.69 11.35
CA PRO A 24 -21.77 -11.60 10.64
C PRO A 24 -21.11 -10.59 11.59
N LEU A 25 -21.77 -10.27 12.71
CA LEU A 25 -21.26 -9.38 13.74
C LEU A 25 -19.96 -9.90 14.37
N PHE A 26 -19.92 -11.18 14.74
CA PHE A 26 -18.71 -11.81 15.26
C PHE A 26 -17.60 -11.91 14.22
N CYS A 27 -17.94 -12.18 12.96
CA CYS A 27 -16.97 -12.16 11.86
C CYS A 27 -16.34 -10.78 11.69
N PHE A 28 -17.13 -9.70 11.68
CA PHE A 28 -16.60 -8.33 11.61
C PHE A 28 -15.71 -8.01 12.82
N TYR A 29 -16.17 -8.33 14.04
CA TYR A 29 -15.37 -8.13 15.25
C TYR A 29 -14.02 -8.86 15.17
N HIS A 30 -14.03 -10.12 14.72
CA HIS A 30 -12.82 -10.90 14.52
C HIS A 30 -11.91 -10.28 13.44
N PHE A 31 -12.46 -9.90 12.28
CA PHE A 31 -11.70 -9.26 11.18
C PHE A 31 -11.04 -7.94 11.58
N TYR A 32 -11.70 -7.13 12.42
CA TYR A 32 -11.10 -5.93 13.00
C TYR A 32 -9.97 -6.26 13.98
N LYS A 33 -10.10 -7.33 14.77
CA LYS A 33 -9.06 -7.76 15.72
C LYS A 33 -7.80 -8.31 15.03
N VAL A 34 -7.97 -9.03 13.92
CA VAL A 34 -6.85 -9.63 13.17
C VAL A 34 -6.30 -8.72 12.07
N ASP A 35 -6.65 -7.42 12.10
CA ASP A 35 -6.17 -6.45 11.13
C ASP A 35 -6.41 -6.86 9.66
N ALA A 36 -7.48 -7.61 9.38
CA ALA A 36 -7.76 -8.16 8.05
C ALA A 36 -7.94 -7.07 6.97
N PHE A 37 -8.20 -5.84 7.39
CA PHE A 37 -8.38 -4.68 6.51
C PHE A 37 -7.17 -3.73 6.51
N LYS A 38 -6.09 -4.01 7.25
CA LYS A 38 -4.87 -3.20 7.19
C LYS A 38 -4.17 -3.44 5.86
N VAL A 39 -4.07 -2.38 5.06
CA VAL A 39 -3.28 -2.38 3.83
C VAL A 39 -1.83 -2.13 4.20
N TYR A 40 -0.98 -3.14 4.01
CA TYR A 40 0.46 -2.99 4.16
C TYR A 40 1.04 -2.48 2.83
N GLY A 41 1.58 -1.27 2.83
CA GLY A 41 2.40 -0.77 1.74
C GLY A 41 3.84 -1.22 1.91
N SER A 42 4.46 -1.72 0.85
CA SER A 42 5.90 -2.00 0.81
C SER A 42 6.54 -1.20 -0.31
N ILE A 43 7.69 -0.59 -0.03
CA ILE A 43 8.52 0.05 -1.05
C ILE A 43 9.72 -0.87 -1.31
N GLY A 44 9.83 -1.37 -2.54
CA GLY A 44 10.99 -2.13 -2.97
C GLY A 44 12.19 -1.20 -3.15
N LEU A 45 13.15 -1.27 -2.22
CA LEU A 45 14.40 -0.50 -2.30
C LEU A 45 15.51 -1.43 -2.78
N GLY A 46 16.14 -1.09 -3.91
CA GLY A 46 17.33 -1.79 -4.39
C GLY A 46 18.53 -1.45 -3.51
N MET A 47 18.76 -2.24 -2.46
CA MET A 47 19.94 -2.06 -1.60
C MET A 47 21.15 -2.75 -2.23
N PRO A 48 22.29 -2.05 -2.40
CA PRO A 48 23.52 -2.68 -2.86
C PRO A 48 23.99 -3.71 -1.83
N ASN A 49 24.56 -4.82 -2.30
CA ASN A 49 25.22 -5.77 -1.42
C ASN A 49 26.38 -5.08 -0.69
N GLN A 50 26.58 -5.38 0.60
CA GLN A 50 27.62 -4.74 1.40
C GLN A 50 29.01 -4.87 0.77
N GLY A 51 29.29 -6.03 0.17
CA GLY A 51 30.55 -6.28 -0.55
C GLY A 51 30.78 -5.33 -1.73
N ASP A 52 29.73 -5.00 -2.49
CA ASP A 52 29.84 -4.11 -3.64
C ASP A 52 30.06 -2.66 -3.21
N PHE A 53 29.39 -2.21 -2.15
CA PHE A 53 29.53 -0.86 -1.64
C PHE A 53 30.97 -0.57 -1.17
N VAL A 54 31.58 -1.53 -0.47
CA VAL A 54 32.98 -1.48 -0.04
C VAL A 54 33.93 -1.57 -1.25
N LYS A 55 33.66 -2.49 -2.19
CA LYS A 55 34.46 -2.69 -3.39
C LYS A 55 34.56 -1.41 -4.24
N TYR A 56 33.45 -0.71 -4.42
CA TYR A 56 33.41 0.55 -5.18
C TYR A 56 33.80 1.78 -4.34
N LYS A 57 34.16 1.59 -3.06
CA LYS A 57 34.59 2.65 -2.13
C LYS A 57 33.67 3.87 -2.13
N VAL A 58 32.36 3.62 -2.19
CA VAL A 58 31.35 4.66 -2.40
C VAL A 58 31.45 5.76 -1.34
N GLU A 59 31.76 5.41 -0.09
CA GLU A 59 32.01 6.37 1.01
C GLU A 59 33.07 7.44 0.72
N THR A 60 34.09 7.11 -0.08
CA THR A 60 35.23 8.00 -0.38
C THR A 60 35.25 8.47 -1.83
N LEU A 61 34.27 8.05 -2.63
CA LEU A 61 34.23 8.31 -4.07
C LEU A 61 34.09 9.81 -4.40
N ARG A 62 33.46 10.57 -3.51
CA ARG A 62 33.14 11.99 -3.67
C ARG A 62 33.40 12.76 -2.38
N LYS A 63 33.50 14.08 -2.50
CA LYS A 63 33.44 14.98 -1.34
C LYS A 63 31.98 15.16 -0.93
N TYR A 64 31.55 14.37 0.05
CA TYR A 64 30.16 14.37 0.50
C TYR A 64 29.86 15.54 1.42
N LYS A 65 28.84 16.32 1.07
CA LYS A 65 28.18 17.22 2.02
C LYS A 65 27.22 16.42 2.87
N VAL A 66 27.46 16.43 4.19
CA VAL A 66 26.73 15.60 5.15
C VAL A 66 25.55 16.37 5.73
N TYR A 67 24.35 15.81 5.62
CA TYR A 67 23.14 16.29 6.29
C TYR A 67 22.72 15.27 7.34
N LYS A 68 22.63 15.71 8.61
CA LYS A 68 22.29 14.87 9.76
C LYS A 68 20.90 15.22 10.25
N PHE A 69 20.01 14.24 10.29
CA PHE A 69 18.67 14.43 10.83
C PHE A 69 18.67 14.22 12.35
N LYS A 70 17.97 15.11 13.07
CA LYS A 70 17.97 15.12 14.54
C LYS A 70 16.72 14.48 15.14
N GLY A 71 15.68 14.23 14.34
CA GLY A 71 14.40 13.72 14.81
C GLY A 71 13.47 14.82 15.34
N ASN A 72 13.78 16.08 15.05
CA ASN A 72 12.90 17.22 15.32
C ASN A 72 12.29 17.68 13.99
N GLU A 73 10.96 17.69 13.89
CA GLU A 73 10.24 17.98 12.64
C GLU A 73 10.66 19.32 12.02
N PHE A 74 10.82 20.37 12.84
CA PHE A 74 11.18 21.70 12.33
C PHE A 74 12.60 21.73 11.75
N ASP A 75 13.57 21.15 12.48
CA ASP A 75 14.97 21.10 12.05
C ASP A 75 15.17 20.17 10.85
N ASP A 76 14.47 19.04 10.84
CA ASP A 76 14.55 18.06 9.76
C ASP A 76 13.93 18.64 8.48
N LYS A 77 12.82 19.38 8.57
CA LYS A 77 12.23 20.10 7.42
C LYS A 77 13.19 21.15 6.86
N LYS A 78 13.87 21.92 7.72
CA LYS A 78 14.88 22.88 7.28
C LYS A 78 16.06 22.19 6.59
N THR A 79 16.49 21.05 7.12
CA THR A 79 17.57 20.23 6.58
C THR A 79 17.20 19.64 5.22
N LEU A 80 15.98 19.13 5.07
CA LEU A 80 15.43 18.67 3.78
C LEU A 80 15.46 19.79 2.74
N ASN A 81 14.94 20.98 3.07
CA ASN A 81 14.94 22.11 2.13
C ASN A 81 16.36 22.50 1.69
N GLN A 82 17.29 22.59 2.64
CA GLN A 82 18.70 22.89 2.35
C GLN A 82 19.33 21.82 1.45
N MET A 83 19.00 20.56 1.69
CA MET A 83 19.44 19.44 0.87
C MET A 83 18.85 19.52 -0.54
N THR A 84 17.56 19.81 -0.70
CA THR A 84 16.90 19.99 -2.01
C THR A 84 17.58 21.09 -2.82
N PHE A 85 17.84 22.26 -2.22
CA PHE A 85 18.54 23.35 -2.92
C PHE A 85 19.94 22.94 -3.37
N TYR A 86 20.67 22.23 -2.50
CA TYR A 86 22.01 21.75 -2.83
C TYR A 86 21.99 20.65 -3.91
N LEU A 87 21.01 19.76 -3.88
CA LEU A 87 20.81 18.71 -4.87
C LEU A 87 20.52 19.32 -6.25
N ARG A 88 19.62 20.31 -6.32
CA ARG A 88 19.35 21.07 -7.55
C ARG A 88 20.61 21.70 -8.14
N LYS A 89 21.42 22.33 -7.28
CA LYS A 89 22.71 22.89 -7.68
C LYS A 89 23.65 21.82 -8.22
N LEU A 90 23.79 20.70 -7.51
CA LEU A 90 24.65 19.59 -7.88
C LEU A 90 24.26 18.96 -9.23
N ILE A 91 22.96 18.86 -9.52
CA ILE A 91 22.42 18.38 -10.80
C ILE A 91 22.63 19.42 -11.91
N SER A 92 22.31 20.69 -11.65
CA SER A 92 22.46 21.80 -12.61
C SER A 92 23.92 21.98 -13.04
N ASP A 93 24.84 21.96 -12.06
CA ASP A 93 26.27 22.16 -12.27
C ASP A 93 26.96 20.89 -12.82
N LYS A 94 26.24 19.76 -12.91
CA LYS A 94 26.77 18.43 -13.28
C LYS A 94 28.02 18.06 -12.49
N ASP A 95 28.01 18.38 -11.20
CA ASP A 95 29.17 18.26 -10.33
C ASP A 95 29.47 16.79 -10.05
N THR A 96 30.55 16.29 -10.65
CA THR A 96 31.01 14.91 -10.43
C THR A 96 32.07 14.79 -9.35
N VAL A 97 32.41 15.86 -8.64
CA VAL A 97 33.42 15.81 -7.55
C VAL A 97 32.71 15.73 -6.20
N ASN A 98 31.61 16.47 -6.05
CA ASN A 98 30.85 16.52 -4.82
C ASN A 98 29.68 15.53 -4.82
N GLY A 99 29.19 15.22 -3.62
CA GLY A 99 28.04 14.34 -3.41
C GLY A 99 27.24 14.76 -2.18
N VAL A 100 26.10 14.11 -1.98
CA VAL A 100 25.27 14.31 -0.77
C VAL A 100 25.26 13.03 0.04
N LYS A 101 25.51 13.15 1.34
CA LYS A 101 25.36 12.06 2.30
C LYS A 101 24.30 12.45 3.32
N LEU A 102 23.26 11.64 3.45
CA LEU A 102 22.21 11.81 4.43
C LEU A 102 22.44 10.79 5.53
N GLN A 103 22.40 11.24 6.78
CA GLN A 103 22.56 10.36 7.94
C GLN A 103 21.28 10.39 8.77
N TYR A 104 20.69 9.21 8.91
CA TYR A 104 19.51 8.98 9.72
C TYR A 104 19.94 8.48 11.10
N ASN A 105 19.32 9.02 12.14
CA ASN A 105 19.50 8.54 13.50
C ASN A 105 18.29 7.69 13.92
N THR A 106 18.41 6.95 15.01
CA THR A 106 17.31 6.17 15.62
C THR A 106 16.12 7.04 16.02
N LYS A 107 16.33 8.35 16.21
CA LYS A 107 15.28 9.34 16.50
C LYS A 107 14.62 9.92 15.24
N THR A 108 15.15 9.65 14.05
CA THR A 108 14.59 10.21 12.81
C THR A 108 13.29 9.51 12.44
N SER A 109 12.25 10.29 12.15
CA SER A 109 10.95 9.75 11.74
C SER A 109 11.05 9.07 10.37
N TYR A 110 10.32 7.97 10.19
CA TYR A 110 10.15 7.30 8.90
C TYR A 110 9.62 8.24 7.81
N ASP A 111 8.77 9.21 8.18
CA ASP A 111 8.25 10.23 7.26
C ASP A 111 9.37 11.06 6.62
N VAL A 112 10.44 11.37 7.35
CA VAL A 112 11.59 12.12 6.82
C VAL A 112 12.35 11.31 5.78
N PHE A 113 12.45 9.99 5.99
CA PHE A 113 13.05 9.08 5.02
C PHE A 113 12.21 8.99 3.75
N ILE A 114 10.89 8.85 3.86
CA ILE A 114 9.99 8.83 2.71
C ILE A 114 10.04 10.14 1.93
N ARG A 115 9.96 11.29 2.60
CA ARG A 115 10.09 12.60 1.95
C ARG A 115 11.42 12.76 1.23
N THR A 116 12.48 12.16 1.75
CA THR A 116 13.77 12.15 1.05
C THR A 116 13.65 11.39 -0.27
N LEU A 117 13.05 10.20 -0.28
CA LEU A 117 12.84 9.43 -1.51
C LEU A 117 11.98 10.19 -2.52
N ASP A 118 10.92 10.87 -2.05
CA ASP A 118 10.08 11.73 -2.90
C ASP A 118 10.89 12.86 -3.53
N ILE A 119 11.72 13.56 -2.75
CA ILE A 119 12.61 14.61 -3.26
C ILE A 119 13.57 14.04 -4.31
N LEU A 120 14.16 12.86 -4.08
CA LEU A 120 15.06 12.23 -5.04
C LEU A 120 14.35 11.88 -6.35
N ALA A 121 13.09 11.44 -6.28
CA ALA A 121 12.28 11.16 -7.45
C ALA A 121 11.90 12.44 -8.20
N ILE A 122 11.41 13.47 -7.49
CA ILE A 122 10.99 14.76 -8.07
C ILE A 122 12.16 15.47 -8.76
N GLU A 123 13.33 15.49 -8.12
CA GLU A 123 14.52 16.15 -8.65
C GLU A 123 15.26 15.28 -9.67
N ASN A 124 14.76 14.08 -10.01
CA ASN A 124 15.41 13.12 -10.89
C ASN A 124 16.89 12.86 -10.51
N ALA A 125 17.13 12.57 -9.24
CA ALA A 125 18.47 12.36 -8.73
C ALA A 125 19.19 11.25 -9.52
N PRO A 126 20.37 11.52 -10.12
CA PRO A 126 20.93 10.67 -11.17
C PRO A 126 21.44 9.31 -10.67
N THR A 127 22.00 9.24 -9.47
CA THR A 127 22.42 7.97 -8.86
C THR A 127 22.39 8.12 -7.35
N TRP A 128 21.70 7.22 -6.67
CA TRP A 128 21.68 7.18 -5.21
C TRP A 128 21.59 5.74 -4.71
N GLY A 129 22.01 5.52 -3.47
CA GLY A 129 21.98 4.21 -2.84
C GLY A 129 21.93 4.31 -1.32
N ILE A 130 21.35 3.29 -0.69
CA ILE A 130 21.26 3.17 0.77
C ILE A 130 22.37 2.23 1.24
N PHE A 131 23.08 2.63 2.30
CA PHE A 131 24.03 1.75 2.97
C PHE A 131 23.97 1.98 4.47
N GLY A 132 23.56 0.95 5.21
CA GLY A 132 23.26 1.07 6.64
C GLY A 132 22.16 2.10 6.88
N ASN A 133 22.42 3.06 7.76
CA ASN A 133 21.51 4.17 8.09
C ASN A 133 21.81 5.45 7.28
N ASP A 134 22.59 5.34 6.21
CA ASP A 134 23.00 6.47 5.41
C ASP A 134 22.50 6.32 3.95
N VAL A 135 22.17 7.45 3.34
CA VAL A 135 21.86 7.54 1.90
C VAL A 135 22.92 8.36 1.21
N TYR A 136 23.48 7.82 0.14
CA TYR A 136 24.51 8.44 -0.68
C TYR A 136 23.92 8.81 -2.02
N ILE A 137 24.09 10.08 -2.41
CA ILE A 137 23.62 10.61 -3.70
C ILE A 137 24.84 11.15 -4.42
N ILE A 138 24.99 10.73 -5.68
CA ILE A 138 26.13 11.05 -6.52
C ILE A 138 25.60 11.60 -7.83
N ALA A 139 26.06 12.79 -8.22
CA ALA A 139 25.81 13.30 -9.56
C ALA A 139 26.59 12.50 -10.59
N SER A 140 25.92 12.17 -11.69
CA SER A 140 26.55 11.60 -12.88
C SER A 140 26.48 12.62 -14.00
N ASN A 141 27.60 12.86 -14.67
CA ASN A 141 27.67 13.72 -15.86
C ASN A 141 27.14 13.00 -17.13
N ARG A 142 26.62 11.77 -16.99
CA ARG A 142 26.12 11.06 -18.16
C ARG A 142 24.70 11.54 -18.47
N SER A 143 24.62 12.50 -19.39
CA SER A 143 23.73 12.23 -20.51
C SER A 143 24.22 10.91 -21.10
N PHE A 144 23.36 9.90 -21.21
CA PHE A 144 23.71 8.75 -22.02
C PHE A 144 23.99 9.30 -23.42
N LYS A 145 25.26 9.50 -23.80
CA LYS A 145 25.61 9.68 -25.21
C LYS A 145 25.14 8.40 -25.88
N LYS A 146 24.02 8.45 -26.61
CA LYS A 146 23.65 7.40 -27.55
C LYS A 146 24.87 7.21 -28.44
N ALA A 147 25.60 6.11 -28.27
CA ALA A 147 26.71 5.80 -29.15
C ALA A 147 26.15 5.75 -30.58
N LYS A 148 26.79 6.46 -31.52
CA LYS A 148 26.47 6.29 -32.95
C LYS A 148 26.71 4.82 -33.28
N GLN A 149 25.65 4.16 -33.74
CA GLN A 149 25.56 2.73 -33.92
C GLN A 149 26.25 2.35 -35.24
N ASP A 150 27.58 2.38 -35.26
CA ASP A 150 28.38 1.86 -36.37
C ASP A 150 29.03 0.55 -35.93
N SER A 151 28.32 -0.56 -36.19
CA SER A 151 28.81 -1.92 -36.47
C SER A 151 27.86 -2.99 -35.94
N VAL A 152 27.54 -3.91 -36.86
CA VAL A 152 26.87 -5.21 -36.77
C VAL A 152 26.43 -5.64 -35.36
N ASN A 153 25.10 -5.66 -35.17
CA ASN A 153 24.44 -6.06 -33.94
C ASN A 153 24.69 -7.54 -33.60
N HIS A 154 25.66 -7.83 -32.75
CA HIS A 154 25.50 -8.93 -31.80
C HIS A 154 24.59 -8.41 -30.68
N THR A 155 23.34 -8.85 -30.65
CA THR A 155 22.40 -8.53 -29.58
C THR A 155 22.87 -9.19 -28.28
N MET A 156 23.80 -8.53 -27.58
CA MET A 156 23.97 -8.78 -26.16
C MET A 156 22.70 -8.29 -25.48
N ASN A 157 21.84 -9.24 -25.11
CA ASN A 157 20.64 -9.00 -24.31
C ASN A 157 21.08 -8.57 -22.89
N CYS A 158 21.40 -7.29 -22.73
CA CYS A 158 21.79 -6.68 -21.45
C CYS A 158 20.59 -6.47 -20.51
N GLY A 159 19.65 -7.41 -20.47
CA GLY A 159 18.53 -7.41 -19.51
C GLY A 159 17.49 -6.31 -19.68
N THR A 160 17.71 -5.29 -20.51
CA THR A 160 16.81 -4.12 -20.62
C THR A 160 15.41 -4.49 -21.10
N GLY A 161 15.29 -5.48 -21.99
CA GLY A 161 13.99 -6.00 -22.42
C GLY A 161 13.27 -6.78 -21.32
N ALA A 162 14.02 -7.56 -20.53
CA ALA A 162 13.48 -8.31 -19.39
C ALA A 162 13.05 -7.37 -18.25
N ILE A 163 13.84 -6.33 -17.96
CA ILE A 163 13.52 -5.31 -16.95
C ILE A 163 12.30 -4.50 -17.39
N MET A 164 12.23 -4.05 -18.65
CA MET A 164 11.05 -3.33 -19.15
C MET A 164 9.80 -4.22 -19.18
N ALA A 165 9.93 -5.49 -19.55
CA ALA A 165 8.83 -6.45 -19.50
C ALA A 165 8.37 -6.72 -18.06
N GLN A 166 9.31 -6.82 -17.12
CA GLN A 166 9.02 -6.99 -15.70
C GLN A 166 8.35 -5.74 -15.12
N GLN A 167 8.82 -4.55 -15.47
CA GLN A 167 8.27 -3.27 -15.03
C GLN A 167 6.85 -3.05 -15.59
N ALA A 168 6.64 -3.32 -16.88
CA ALA A 168 5.30 -3.30 -17.50
C ALA A 168 4.36 -4.35 -16.87
N TYR A 169 4.88 -5.52 -16.51
CA TYR A 169 4.13 -6.55 -15.78
C TYR A 169 3.71 -6.06 -14.39
N TRP A 170 4.62 -5.43 -13.63
CA TRP A 170 4.31 -4.86 -12.32
C TRP A 170 3.30 -3.71 -12.42
N GLU A 171 3.45 -2.81 -13.40
CA GLU A 171 2.48 -1.72 -13.65
C GLU A 171 1.10 -2.26 -14.02
N GLN A 172 1.03 -3.31 -14.86
CA GLN A 172 -0.24 -3.97 -15.16
C GLN A 172 -0.85 -4.65 -13.94
N LYS A 173 -0.02 -5.29 -13.09
CA LYS A 173 -0.48 -5.95 -11.87
C LYS A 173 -1.02 -4.92 -10.86
N GLN A 174 -0.30 -3.84 -10.64
CA GLN A 174 -0.70 -2.74 -9.76
C GLN A 174 -1.99 -2.08 -10.24
N ARG A 175 -2.10 -1.77 -11.54
CA ARG A 175 -3.33 -1.23 -12.13
C ARG A 175 -4.52 -2.18 -11.97
N LYS A 176 -4.33 -3.50 -12.14
CA LYS A 176 -5.38 -4.49 -11.88
C LYS A 176 -5.73 -4.61 -10.39
N GLU A 177 -4.76 -4.46 -9.50
CA GLU A 177 -4.98 -4.45 -8.05
C GLU A 177 -5.72 -3.18 -7.60
N GLU A 178 -5.37 -2.01 -8.14
CA GLU A 178 -6.09 -0.75 -7.96
C GLU A 178 -7.51 -0.82 -8.53
N GLU A 179 -7.71 -1.38 -9.73
CA GLU A 179 -9.03 -1.60 -10.31
C GLU A 179 -9.87 -2.53 -9.43
N LYS A 180 -9.29 -3.63 -8.92
CA LYS A 180 -9.97 -4.53 -7.98
C LYS A 180 -10.28 -3.86 -6.65
N HIS A 181 -9.38 -3.02 -6.14
CA HIS A 181 -9.58 -2.29 -4.90
C HIS A 181 -10.68 -1.23 -5.06
N ASN A 182 -10.63 -0.44 -6.11
CA ASN A 182 -11.63 0.56 -6.47
C ASN A 182 -12.99 -0.10 -6.78
N PHE A 183 -12.99 -1.25 -7.46
CA PHE A 183 -14.18 -2.07 -7.65
C PHE A 183 -14.72 -2.59 -6.32
N GLY A 184 -13.87 -3.10 -5.42
CA GLY A 184 -14.28 -3.54 -4.09
C GLY A 184 -14.92 -2.40 -3.29
N ILE A 185 -14.28 -1.24 -3.23
CA ILE A 185 -14.80 -0.06 -2.53
C ILE A 185 -16.11 0.41 -3.16
N SER A 186 -16.18 0.52 -4.49
CA SER A 186 -17.41 0.97 -5.17
C SER A 186 -18.55 -0.04 -5.06
N PHE A 187 -18.25 -1.34 -5.16
CA PHE A 187 -19.22 -2.42 -4.97
C PHE A 187 -19.77 -2.43 -3.55
N PHE A 188 -18.91 -2.34 -2.54
CA PHE A 188 -19.35 -2.20 -1.15
C PHE A 188 -20.12 -0.90 -0.96
N LYS A 189 -19.66 0.26 -1.44
CA LYS A 189 -20.37 1.54 -1.29
C LYS A 189 -21.77 1.53 -1.94
N GLN A 190 -21.90 0.95 -3.12
CA GLN A 190 -23.17 0.86 -3.85
C GLN A 190 -24.12 -0.20 -3.27
N LYS A 191 -23.59 -1.35 -2.83
CA LYS A 191 -24.39 -2.46 -2.30
C LYS A 191 -24.59 -2.42 -0.80
N TRP A 192 -23.83 -1.63 -0.04
CA TRP A 192 -23.94 -1.52 1.42
C TRP A 192 -25.31 -0.99 1.83
N ILE A 193 -25.85 -0.02 1.10
CA ILE A 193 -27.21 0.48 1.34
C ILE A 193 -28.25 -0.61 1.09
N SER A 194 -28.13 -1.37 -0.01
CA SER A 194 -29.06 -2.46 -0.32
C SER A 194 -28.93 -3.66 0.63
N LEU A 195 -27.71 -4.02 1.04
CA LEU A 195 -27.43 -5.10 1.99
C LEU A 195 -27.90 -4.72 3.39
N SER A 196 -27.66 -3.48 3.82
CA SER A 196 -28.15 -2.99 5.12
C SER A 196 -29.66 -2.86 5.15
N LEU A 197 -30.31 -2.36 4.09
CA LEU A 197 -31.77 -2.32 3.98
C LEU A 197 -32.39 -3.72 3.92
N GLY A 198 -31.79 -4.65 3.17
CA GLY A 198 -32.24 -6.04 3.10
C GLY A 198 -32.11 -6.76 4.45
N TYR A 199 -30.98 -6.54 5.15
CA TYR A 199 -30.76 -7.05 6.49
C TYR A 199 -31.71 -6.44 7.51
N PHE A 200 -31.92 -5.12 7.46
CA PHE A 200 -32.88 -4.42 8.32
C PHE A 200 -34.31 -4.89 8.06
N GLY A 201 -34.67 -5.11 6.80
CA GLY A 201 -35.95 -5.69 6.41
C GLY A 201 -36.15 -7.10 6.99
N LEU A 202 -35.12 -7.95 6.95
CA LEU A 202 -35.14 -9.27 7.59
C LEU A 202 -35.29 -9.18 9.12
N VAL A 203 -34.59 -8.25 9.77
CA VAL A 203 -34.73 -8.02 11.21
C VAL A 203 -36.15 -7.55 11.56
N LEU A 204 -36.72 -6.61 10.81
CA LEU A 204 -38.09 -6.14 11.01
C LEU A 204 -39.12 -7.25 10.77
N LEU A 205 -38.96 -8.06 9.72
CA LEU A 205 -39.81 -9.22 9.46
C LEU A 205 -39.76 -10.21 10.63
N ASN A 206 -38.58 -10.47 11.16
CA ASN A 206 -38.40 -11.34 12.32
C ASN A 206 -39.08 -10.79 13.59
N ILE A 207 -38.93 -9.50 13.88
CA ILE A 207 -39.61 -8.83 15.01
C ILE A 207 -41.14 -8.89 14.82
N PHE A 208 -41.64 -8.58 13.63
CA PHE A 208 -43.07 -8.56 13.34
C PHE A 208 -43.71 -9.95 13.48
N VAL A 209 -43.01 -10.99 13.01
CA VAL A 209 -43.43 -12.38 13.19
C VAL A 209 -43.47 -12.75 14.67
N LEU A 210 -42.46 -12.37 15.46
CA LEU A 210 -42.41 -12.59 16.92
C LEU A 210 -43.58 -11.92 17.66
N VAL A 211 -43.87 -10.65 17.35
CA VAL A 211 -44.98 -9.89 17.95
C VAL A 211 -46.34 -10.49 17.57
N LYS A 212 -46.53 -10.90 16.31
CA LYS A 212 -47.77 -11.53 15.85
C LYS A 212 -48.01 -12.88 16.53
N PHE A 213 -46.98 -13.68 16.76
CA PHE A 213 -47.08 -14.93 17.52
C PHE A 213 -47.39 -14.71 19.00
N HIS A 214 -46.85 -13.66 19.62
CA HIS A 214 -47.19 -13.30 21.00
C HIS A 214 -48.68 -12.92 21.14
N LYS A 215 -49.23 -12.13 20.21
CA LYS A 215 -50.66 -11.78 20.20
C LYS A 215 -51.58 -12.99 19.97
N ASN A 216 -51.21 -13.92 19.08
CA ASN A 216 -52.02 -15.12 18.82
C ASN A 216 -52.04 -16.13 19.98
N LYS A 217 -51.09 -16.06 20.92
CA LYS A 217 -51.14 -16.86 22.16
C LYS A 217 -52.14 -16.33 23.20
N GLN A 218 -52.57 -15.07 23.10
CA GLN A 218 -53.53 -14.46 24.03
C GLN A 218 -55.01 -14.66 23.62
N ILE A 219 -55.30 -15.27 22.46
CA ILE A 219 -56.67 -15.47 21.91
C ILE A 219 -57.08 -16.96 21.94
N LEU A 220 -56.58 -17.72 22.91
CA LEU A 220 -57.15 -19.02 23.27
C LEU A 220 -57.66 -18.90 24.71
N PRO A 221 -58.94 -18.53 24.93
CA PRO A 221 -59.58 -18.80 26.20
C PRO A 221 -59.77 -20.32 26.34
N PHE A 222 -59.72 -20.78 27.58
CA PHE A 222 -60.12 -22.12 28.01
C PHE A 222 -61.49 -22.53 27.43
#